data_AF-A0A7V3M2U1-F1
#
_entry.id   AF-A0A7V3M2U1-F1
#
_cell.length_a   1.000
_cell.length_b   1.000
_cell.length_c   1.000
_cell.angle_alpha   90.00
_cell.angle_beta   90.00
_cell.angle_gamma   90.00
#
_symmetry.space_group_name_H-M   'P 1'
#
loop_
_entity.id
_entity.type
_entity.pdbx_description
1 polymer ?
#
loop_
_entity_poly.entity_id
_entity_poly.type
_entity_poly.pdbx_seq_one_letter_code
_entity_poly.pdbx_strand_id
1 'polypeptide(L)' 'AAIASLPPQQRATVILRVQEGLPHKAIAEILACSEGTVKANFFHAVRNLRARLQGYGARGGYDEMR' A
#
# COMPACT_ATOMS: atom_id res chain seq x y z
N ALA A 1 -7.35 11.65 2.02
CA ALA A 1 -6.39 10.64 2.49
C ALA A 1 -5.60 10.06 1.31
N ALA A 2 -4.28 9.86 1.44
CA ALA A 2 -3.39 9.41 0.33
C ALA A 2 -3.71 8.02 -0.23
N ILE A 3 -4.35 7.15 0.56
CA ILE A 3 -4.80 5.82 0.13
C ILE A 3 -5.91 5.92 -0.93
N ALA A 4 -6.84 6.88 -0.79
CA ALA A 4 -7.95 7.04 -1.73
C ALA A 4 -7.49 7.39 -3.16
N SER A 5 -6.34 8.05 -3.28
CA SER A 5 -5.75 8.43 -4.58
C SER A 5 -4.96 7.31 -5.28
N LEU A 6 -4.84 6.13 -4.70
CA LEU A 6 -4.24 4.99 -5.37
C LEU A 6 -5.17 4.47 -6.48
N PRO A 7 -4.61 3.92 -7.58
CA PRO A 7 -5.37 3.11 -8.53
C PRO A 7 -6.17 2.02 -7.80
N PRO A 8 -7.38 1.65 -8.28
CA PRO A 8 -8.29 0.77 -7.54
C PRO A 8 -7.66 -0.54 -7.05
N GLN A 9 -6.89 -1.21 -7.91
CA GLN A 9 -6.23 -2.47 -7.54
C GLN A 9 -5.13 -2.28 -6.49
N GLN A 10 -4.31 -1.24 -6.62
CA GLN A 10 -3.28 -0.89 -5.62
C GLN A 10 -3.92 -0.58 -4.27
N ARG A 11 -5.02 0.17 -4.27
CA ARG A 11 -5.79 0.48 -3.05
C ARG A 11 -6.34 -0.78 -2.39
N ALA A 12 -7.01 -1.64 -3.16
CA ALA A 12 -7.57 -2.90 -2.65
C ALA A 12 -6.48 -3.80 -2.07
N THR A 13 -5.35 -3.96 -2.78
CA THR A 13 -4.19 -4.72 -2.29
C THR A 13 -3.65 -4.16 -0.97
N VAL A 14 -3.53 -2.84 -0.82
CA VAL A 14 -3.05 -2.22 0.43
C VAL A 14 -4.02 -2.45 1.58
N ILE A 15 -5.32 -2.26 1.38
CA ILE A 15 -6.35 -2.47 2.42
C ILE A 15 -6.30 -3.91 2.92
N LEU A 16 -6.40 -4.88 2.00
CA LEU A 16 -6.39 -6.30 2.35
C LEU A 16 -5.07 -6.73 3.01
N ARG A 17 -3.92 -6.16 2.61
CA ARG A 17 -2.63 -6.52 3.20
C ARG A 17 -2.37 -5.88 4.56
N VAL A 18 -2.73 -4.61 4.73
CA VAL A 18 -2.30 -3.78 5.87
C VAL A 18 -3.39 -3.70 6.94
N GLN A 19 -4.66 -3.51 6.56
CA GLN A 19 -5.75 -3.50 7.53
C GLN A 19 -6.20 -4.92 7.87
N GLU A 20 -6.43 -5.77 6.86
CA GLU A 20 -6.94 -7.13 7.08
C GLU A 20 -5.84 -8.16 7.34
N GLY A 21 -4.56 -7.79 7.17
CA GLY A 21 -3.42 -8.66 7.47
C GLY A 21 -3.28 -9.89 6.55
N LEU A 22 -3.99 -9.94 5.42
CA LEU A 22 -4.05 -11.13 4.58
C LEU A 22 -2.72 -11.43 3.87
N PRO A 23 -2.36 -12.71 3.69
CA PRO A 23 -1.19 -13.10 2.89
C PRO A 23 -1.45 -12.85 1.40
N HIS A 24 -0.37 -12.63 0.62
CA HIS A 24 -0.46 -12.35 -0.82
C HIS A 24 -1.28 -13.38 -1.61
N LYS A 25 -1.20 -14.66 -1.23
CA LYS A 25 -1.98 -15.75 -1.82
C LYS A 25 -3.50 -15.55 -1.65
N ALA A 26 -3.96 -15.29 -0.43
CA ALA A 26 -5.37 -15.05 -0.16
C ALA A 26 -5.88 -13.80 -0.90
N ILE A 27 -5.05 -12.76 -0.98
CA ILE A 27 -5.39 -11.54 -1.75
C ILE A 27 -5.50 -11.84 -3.24
N ALA A 28 -4.62 -12.69 -3.78
CA ALA A 28 -4.63 -13.09 -5.19
C ALA A 28 -5.93 -13.82 -5.54
N GLU A 29 -6.38 -14.71 -4.67
CA GLU A 29 -7.66 -15.42 -4.78
C GLU A 29 -8.85 -14.44 -4.74
N ILE A 30 -8.89 -13.51 -3.77
CA ILE A 30 -9.97 -12.50 -3.63
C ILE A 30 -10.05 -11.59 -4.86
N LEU A 31 -8.90 -11.16 -5.39
CA LEU A 31 -8.83 -10.23 -6.52
C LEU A 31 -8.83 -10.94 -7.89
N ALA A 32 -8.96 -12.26 -7.91
CA ALA A 32 -8.90 -13.09 -9.12
C ALA A 32 -7.69 -12.77 -10.01
N CYS A 33 -6.49 -12.66 -9.41
CA CYS A 33 -5.24 -12.41 -10.12
C CYS A 33 -4.12 -13.30 -9.59
N SER A 34 -2.91 -13.19 -10.16
CA SER A 34 -1.76 -13.96 -9.68
C SER A 34 -1.13 -13.33 -8.43
N GLU A 35 -0.47 -14.14 -7.59
CA GLU A 35 0.33 -13.64 -6.46
C GLU A 35 1.41 -12.64 -6.90
N GLY A 36 1.98 -12.83 -8.09
CA GLY A 36 2.92 -11.87 -8.70
C GLY A 36 2.29 -10.50 -8.96
N THR A 37 1.04 -10.49 -9.44
CA THR A 37 0.26 -9.25 -9.66
C THR A 37 0.01 -8.54 -8.33
N VAL A 38 -0.36 -9.27 -7.27
CA VAL A 38 -0.54 -8.70 -5.93
C VAL A 38 0.76 -8.06 -5.42
N LYS A 39 1.90 -8.76 -5.54
CA LYS A 39 3.21 -8.24 -5.12
C LYS A 39 3.59 -6.97 -5.88
N ALA A 40 3.38 -6.94 -7.20
CA ALA A 40 3.63 -5.77 -8.04
C ALA A 40 2.71 -4.59 -7.65
N ASN A 41 1.41 -4.85 -7.50
CA ASN A 41 0.44 -3.85 -7.04
C ASN A 41 0.83 -3.27 -5.69
N PHE A 42 1.20 -4.11 -4.72
CA PHE A 42 1.62 -3.66 -3.40
C PHE A 42 2.89 -2.81 -3.46
N PHE A 43 3.90 -3.24 -4.22
CA PHE A 43 5.14 -2.48 -4.42
C PHE A 43 4.88 -1.09 -5.01
N HIS A 44 4.10 -1.03 -6.11
CA HIS A 44 3.76 0.24 -6.74
C HIS A 44 2.90 1.12 -5.83
N ALA A 45 1.97 0.53 -5.06
CA ALA A 45 1.15 1.26 -4.10
C ALA A 45 2.02 1.94 -3.03
N VAL A 46 2.95 1.21 -2.41
CA VAL A 46 3.87 1.77 -1.39
C VAL A 46 4.74 2.87 -1.99
N ARG A 47 5.26 2.69 -3.21
CA ARG A 47 6.05 3.72 -3.90
C ARG A 47 5.24 4.99 -4.15
N ASN A 48 4.01 4.85 -4.63
CA ASN A 48 3.10 5.96 -4.89
C ASN A 48 2.70 6.69 -3.60
N LEU A 49 2.43 5.95 -2.53
CA LEU A 49 2.14 6.53 -1.22
C LEU A 49 3.35 7.30 -0.67
N ARG A 50 4.56 6.72 -0.73
CA ARG A 50 5.79 7.41 -0.32
C ARG A 50 5.98 8.72 -1.07
N ALA A 51 5.89 8.71 -2.40
CA ALA A 51 6.04 9.93 -3.20
C ALA A 51 5.03 11.02 -2.79
N ARG A 52 3.79 10.64 -2.49
CA ARG A 52 2.74 11.59 -2.07
C ARG A 52 2.88 12.05 -0.62
N LEU A 53 3.50 11.24 0.22
CA LEU A 53 3.72 11.51 1.64
C LEU A 53 5.12 12.10 1.93
N GLN A 54 5.96 12.34 0.92
CA GLN A 54 7.27 12.99 1.10
C GLN A 54 7.16 14.34 1.82
N GLY A 55 6.04 15.06 1.69
CA GLY A 55 5.76 16.29 2.45
C GLY A 55 5.13 16.10 3.84
N TYR A 56 4.72 14.88 4.20
CA TYR A 56 4.19 14.53 5.52
C TYR A 56 5.29 14.21 6.52
N GLY A 57 6.34 13.50 6.11
CA GLY A 57 7.47 13.13 6.99
C GLY A 57 8.28 14.34 7.49
N ALA A 58 8.40 15.39 6.68
CA ALA A 58 9.10 16.62 7.05
C ALA A 58 8.31 17.55 8.00
N ARG A 59 7.03 17.26 8.29
CA ARG A 59 6.14 18.07 9.14
C ARG A 59 5.63 17.34 10.39
N GLY A 60 6.02 16.08 10.60
CA GLY A 60 5.49 15.25 11.67
C GLY A 60 6.47 14.19 12.16
N GLY A 61 7.36 14.59 13.08
CA GLY A 61 7.58 13.89 14.35
C GLY A 61 7.94 12.39 14.32
N TYR A 62 9.05 12.03 13.67
CA TYR A 62 9.84 10.85 14.06
C TYR A 62 11.35 11.12 14.14
N ASP A 63 11.82 12.32 13.73
CA ASP A 63 13.24 12.72 13.79
C ASP A 63 13.70 13.17 15.20
N GLU A 64 12.78 13.39 16.15
CA GLU A 64 13.11 13.85 17.53
C GLU A 64 13.41 12.69 18.51
N MET A 65 13.40 11.43 18.07
CA MET A 65 13.62 10.25 18.92
C MET A 65 14.92 9.49 18.61
N ARG A 66 15.99 10.19 18.27
CA ARG A 66 17.32 9.59 18.09
C ARG A 66 18.36 10.14 19.06
#